data_AF-A0A919HGH9-F1
#
_entry.id   AF-A0A919HGH9-F1
#
_cell.length_a   1.000
_cell.length_b   1.000
_cell.length_c   1.000
_cell.angle_alpha   90.00
_cell.angle_beta   90.00
_cell.angle_gamma   90.00
#
_symmetry.space_group_name_H-M   'P 1'
#
loop_
_entity.id
_entity.type
_entity.pdbx_description
1 polymer ?
#
loop_
_entity_poly.entity_id
_entity_poly.type
_entity_poly.pdbx_seq_one_letter_code
_entity_poly.pdbx_strand_id
1 'polypeptide(L)'
;MDFLVEFAVTLPPGMRLPERRALLARERTRGLELREAGILDRIWRLPGRNANVGVWTVPDTEALHEAVTSLPLWPYAEVSVTALAPHPLERDPAVE
;
A
#
# COMPACT_ATOMS: atom_id res chain seq x y z
N MET A 1 -11.56 8.23 4.07
CA MET A 1 -10.67 9.13 3.33
C MET A 1 -9.82 8.28 2.42
N ASP A 2 -9.61 8.71 1.18
CA ASP A 2 -8.84 7.95 0.20
C ASP A 2 -7.46 8.56 0.00
N PHE A 3 -6.46 7.70 -0.14
CA PHE A 3 -5.08 8.08 -0.31
C PHE A 3 -4.45 7.28 -1.44
N LEU A 4 -3.72 7.97 -2.31
CA LEU A 4 -2.79 7.31 -3.22
C LEU A 4 -1.48 7.13 -2.47
N VAL A 5 -1.05 5.89 -2.34
CA VAL A 5 0.21 5.53 -1.67
C VAL A 5 1.12 4.87 -2.68
N GLU A 6 2.28 5.48 -2.92
CA GLU A 6 3.39 4.84 -3.63
C GLU A 6 4.38 4.29 -2.61
N PHE A 7 4.81 3.06 -2.83
CA PHE A 7 5.68 2.32 -1.93
C PHE A 7 6.84 1.72 -2.73
N ALA A 8 8.03 2.31 -2.60
CA ALA A 8 9.24 1.92 -3.32
C ALA A 8 10.23 1.23 -2.37
N VAL A 9 10.58 -0.02 -2.65
CA VAL A 9 11.33 -0.88 -1.72
C VAL A 9 12.77 -1.06 -2.18
N THR A 10 13.72 -0.77 -1.28
CA THR A 10 15.14 -1.05 -1.47
C THR A 10 15.64 -1.95 -0.35
N LEU A 11 15.78 -3.25 -0.65
CA LEU A 11 16.33 -4.21 0.31
C LEU A 11 17.87 -4.14 0.32
N PRO A 12 18.52 -4.34 1.49
CA PRO A 12 19.96 -4.39 1.59
C PRO A 12 20.58 -5.45 0.65
N PRO A 13 21.68 -5.13 -0.06
CA PRO A 13 22.30 -6.04 -1.03
C PRO A 13 22.86 -7.32 -0.40
N GLY A 14 23.17 -7.30 0.90
CA GLY A 14 23.68 -8.46 1.66
C GLY A 14 22.61 -9.33 2.32
N MET A 15 21.31 -9.02 2.17
CA MET A 15 20.24 -9.78 2.82
C MET A 15 20.21 -11.23 2.30
N ARG A 16 20.24 -12.21 3.21
CA ARG A 16 20.27 -13.63 2.81
C ARG A 16 18.94 -14.03 2.16
N LEU A 17 19.01 -14.91 1.15
CA LEU A 17 17.80 -15.36 0.43
C LEU A 17 16.69 -15.93 1.33
N PRO A 18 16.97 -16.76 2.35
CA PRO A 18 15.94 -17.25 3.26
C PRO A 18 15.25 -16.12 4.04
N GLU A 19 16.02 -15.15 4.54
CA GLU A 19 15.51 -13.99 5.27
C GLU A 19 14.62 -13.12 4.36
N ARG A 20 15.08 -12.85 3.14
CA ARG A 20 14.31 -12.12 2.12
C ARG A 20 12.99 -12.82 1.83
N ARG A 21 12.99 -14.14 1.66
CA ARG A 21 11.75 -14.90 1.39
C ARG A 21 10.79 -14.85 2.58
N ALA A 22 11.29 -15.01 3.80
CA ALA A 22 10.47 -14.91 5.00
C ALA A 22 9.86 -13.51 5.17
N LEU A 23 10.66 -12.46 4.90
CA LEU A 23 10.20 -11.07 4.94
C LEU A 23 9.06 -10.83 3.93
N LEU A 24 9.26 -11.23 2.66
CA LEU A 24 8.25 -11.07 1.62
C LEU A 24 7.00 -11.92 1.86
N ALA A 25 7.12 -13.08 2.51
CA ALA A 25 5.98 -13.89 2.88
C ALA A 25 5.11 -13.20 3.93
N ARG A 26 5.72 -12.65 4.98
CA ARG A 26 5.01 -11.86 6.00
C ARG A 26 4.39 -10.59 5.42
N GLU A 27 5.11 -9.92 4.52
CA GLU A 27 4.59 -8.77 3.79
C GLU A 27 3.32 -9.13 3.03
N ARG A 28 3.36 -10.24 2.28
CA ARG A 28 2.20 -10.73 1.52
C ARG A 28 1.03 -11.02 2.45
N THR A 29 1.26 -11.68 3.58
CA THR A 29 0.20 -11.95 4.56
C THR A 29 -0.42 -10.66 5.07
N ARG A 30 0.39 -9.71 5.53
CA ARG A 30 -0.12 -8.44 6.06
C ARG A 30 -0.85 -7.62 5.00
N GLY A 31 -0.33 -7.59 3.77
CA GLY A 31 -0.98 -6.93 2.64
C GLY A 31 -2.36 -7.55 2.32
N LEU A 32 -2.50 -8.87 2.44
CA LEU A 32 -3.80 -9.55 2.27
C LEU A 32 -4.78 -9.24 3.40
N GLU A 33 -4.33 -9.17 4.65
CA GLU A 33 -5.19 -8.76 5.77
C GLU A 33 -5.74 -7.33 5.56
N LEU A 34 -4.88 -6.40 5.12
CA LEU A 34 -5.29 -5.03 4.81
C LEU A 34 -6.26 -4.97 3.62
N ARG A 35 -6.14 -5.91 2.69
CA ARG A 35 -7.05 -6.07 1.55
C ARG A 35 -8.43 -6.55 2.00
N GLU A 36 -8.46 -7.57 2.85
CA GLU A 36 -9.69 -8.15 3.39
C GLU A 36 -10.41 -7.16 4.33
N ALA A 37 -9.66 -6.33 5.04
CA ALA A 37 -10.20 -5.24 5.86
C ALA A 37 -10.73 -4.04 5.05
N GLY A 38 -10.57 -4.04 3.73
CA GLY A 38 -10.96 -2.91 2.86
C GLY A 38 -10.07 -1.66 3.01
N ILE A 39 -8.97 -1.76 3.75
CA ILE A 39 -8.03 -0.64 3.99
C ILE A 39 -7.19 -0.38 2.75
N LEU A 40 -6.61 -1.42 2.16
CA LEU A 40 -6.04 -1.34 0.83
C LEU A 40 -7.21 -1.60 -0.12
N ASP A 41 -7.59 -0.67 -1.01
CA ASP A 41 -8.71 -0.79 -1.96
C ASP A 41 -8.26 -1.25 -3.35
N ARG A 42 -7.11 -0.77 -3.84
CA ARG A 42 -6.48 -1.28 -5.08
C ARG A 42 -4.97 -1.21 -4.98
N ILE A 43 -4.27 -2.07 -5.71
CA ILE A 43 -2.81 -2.08 -5.76
C ILE A 43 -2.32 -2.52 -7.14
N TRP A 44 -1.29 -1.83 -7.63
CA TRP A 44 -0.64 -2.12 -8.90
C TRP A 44 0.88 -2.11 -8.73
N ARG A 45 1.56 -2.91 -9.54
CA ARG A 45 3.03 -2.85 -9.66
C ARG A 45 3.40 -1.75 -10.64
N LEU A 46 4.45 -1.00 -10.34
CA LEU A 46 5.04 -0.05 -11.28
C LEU A 46 6.09 -0.76 -12.15
N PRO A 47 5.87 -0.95 -13.47
CA PRO A 47 6.80 -1.66 -14.33
C PRO A 47 8.19 -1.02 -14.34
N GLY A 48 9.24 -1.84 -14.29
CA GLY A 48 10.64 -1.38 -14.28
C GLY A 48 11.14 -0.86 -12.93
N ARG A 49 10.28 -0.80 -11.90
CA ARG A 49 10.65 -0.36 -10.55
C ARG A 49 10.32 -1.45 -9.52
N ASN A 50 11.10 -1.56 -8.46
CA ASN A 50 10.71 -2.37 -7.29
C ASN A 50 9.75 -1.56 -6.40
N ALA A 51 8.65 -1.13 -7.01
CA ALA A 51 7.68 -0.23 -6.39
C ALA A 51 6.25 -0.63 -6.76
N ASN A 52 5.33 -0.23 -5.91
CA ASN A 52 3.91 -0.37 -6.13
C ASN A 52 3.19 0.95 -5.82
N VAL A 53 2.00 1.09 -6.40
CA VAL A 53 1.08 2.17 -6.09
C VAL A 53 -0.27 1.55 -5.73
N GLY A 54 -0.94 2.11 -4.72
CA GLY A 54 -2.24 1.63 -4.30
C GLY A 54 -3.15 2.75 -3.82
N VAL A 55 -4.46 2.49 -3.88
CA VAL A 55 -5.48 3.33 -3.25
C VAL A 55 -5.79 2.72 -1.89
N TRP A 56 -5.72 3.54 -0.84
CA TRP A 56 -5.97 3.16 0.54
C TRP A 56 -7.14 3.97 1.10
N THR A 57 -8.09 3.30 1.74
CA THR A 57 -9.29 3.90 2.30
C THR A 57 -9.31 3.67 3.81
N VAL A 58 -9.19 4.75 4.58
CA VAL A 58 -9.11 4.73 6.06
C VAL A 58 -9.90 5.89 6.67
N PRO A 59 -10.27 5.85 7.97
CA PRO A 59 -11.02 6.94 8.60
C PRO A 59 -10.24 8.26 8.62
N ASP A 60 -8.93 8.23 8.86
CA ASP A 60 -8.07 9.40 9.01
C ASP A 60 -6.59 9.09 8.67
N THR A 61 -5.73 10.10 8.80
CA THR A 61 -4.29 9.99 8.50
C THR A 61 -3.52 9.15 9.53
N GLU A 62 -4.01 9.03 10.76
CA GLU A 62 -3.36 8.23 11.81
C GLU A 62 -3.55 6.74 11.51
N ALA A 63 -4.78 6.34 11.18
CA ALA A 63 -5.10 5.00 10.71
C ALA A 63 -4.30 4.62 9.44
N LEU A 64 -4.07 5.57 8.53
CA LEU A 64 -3.17 5.35 7.39
C LEU A 64 -1.75 5.04 7.86
N HIS A 65 -1.21 5.87 8.76
CA HIS A 65 0.14 5.73 9.27
C HIS A 65 0.33 4.37 9.95
N GLU A 66 -0.60 3.97 10.82
CA GLU A 66 -0.59 2.65 11.47
C GLU A 66 -0.64 1.50 10.45
N ALA A 67 -1.52 1.60 9.45
CA ALA A 67 -1.65 0.56 8.44
C ALA A 67 -0.37 0.41 7.60
N VAL A 68 0.20 1.53 7.13
CA VAL A 68 1.44 1.54 6.35
C VAL A 68 2.63 1.06 7.17
N THR A 69 2.78 1.54 8.41
CA THR A 69 3.90 1.16 9.29
C THR A 69 3.80 -0.26 9.82
N SER A 70 2.61 -0.87 9.78
CA SER A 70 2.41 -2.29 10.10
C SER A 70 3.00 -3.26 9.06
N LEU A 71 3.34 -2.77 7.85
CA LEU A 71 3.92 -3.59 6.80
C LEU A 71 5.38 -3.98 7.15
N PRO A 72 5.74 -5.27 7.12
CA PRO A 72 7.11 -5.72 7.31
C PRO A 72 8.17 -5.04 6.43
N LEU A 73 7.82 -4.59 5.23
CA LEU A 73 8.73 -3.87 4.33
C LEU A 73 8.87 -2.37 4.62
N TRP A 74 8.04 -1.79 5.49
CA TRP A 74 8.09 -0.36 5.84
C TRP A 74 9.51 0.16 6.16
N PRO A 75 10.35 -0.55 6.95
CA PRO A 75 11.71 -0.08 7.26
C PRO A 75 12.65 0.03 6.05
N TYR A 76 12.29 -0.57 4.92
CA TYR A 76 13.09 -0.62 3.69
C TYR A 76 12.45 0.18 2.55
N ALA A 77 11.38 0.91 2.85
CA ALA A 77 10.55 1.55 1.86
C ALA A 77 10.64 3.08 1.94
N GLU A 78 10.68 3.69 0.76
CA GLU A 78 10.33 5.08 0.60
C GLU A 78 8.84 5.14 0.25
N VAL A 79 8.08 5.90 1.03
CA VAL A 79 6.62 5.97 0.91
C VAL A 79 6.19 7.40 0.65
N SER A 80 5.42 7.58 -0.42
CA SER A 80 4.78 8.85 -0.76
C SER A 80 3.29 8.72 -0.63
N VAL A 81 2.66 9.66 0.08
CA VAL A 81 1.21 9.68 0.33
C VAL A 81 0.60 10.93 -0.26
N THR A 82 -0.45 10.77 -1.07
CA THR A 82 -1.25 11.86 -1.62
C THR A 82 -2.70 11.68 -1.20
N ALA A 83 -3.27 12.67 -0.50
CA ALA A 83 -4.70 12.66 -0.16
C ALA A 83 -5.54 12.84 -1.43
N LEU A 84 -6.60 12.05 -1.57
CA LEU A 84 -7.51 12.09 -2.70
C LEU A 84 -8.86 12.66 -2.27
N ALA A 85 -9.41 13.55 -3.08
CA ALA A 85 -10.78 14.02 -2.96
C ALA A 85 -11.69 13.22 -3.91
N PRO A 86 -12.94 12.92 -3.53
CA PRO A 86 -13.88 12.25 -4.43
C PRO A 86 -14.14 13.11 -5.67
N HIS A 87 -14.02 12.50 -6.85
CA HIS A 87 -14.34 13.17 -8.10
C HIS A 87 -15.86 13.15 -8.35
N PRO A 88 -16.51 14.23 -8.82
CA PRO A 88 -17.96 14.26 -9.05
C PRO A 88 -18.48 13.14 -9.97
N LEU A 89 -17.67 12.66 -10.90
CA LEU A 89 -18.04 11.56 -11.81
C LEU A 89 -18.13 10.18 -11.13
N GLU A 90 -17.52 10.00 -9.95
CA GLU A 90 -17.72 8.78 -9.15
C GLU A 90 -19.11 8.75 -8.48
N ARG A 91 -19.86 9.87 -8.56
CA ARG A 91 -21.18 10.04 -7.97
C ARG A 91 -22.28 10.23 -9.01
N ASP A 92 -22.05 9.91 -10.28
CA ASP A 92 -23.04 10.16 -11.33
C ASP A 92 -24.35 9.39 -11.05
N PRO A 93 -25.46 10.10 -10.76
CA PRO A 93 -26.75 9.47 -10.50
C PRO A 93 -27.44 8.99 -11.80
N ALA A 94 -26.83 9.12 -12.97
CA ALA A 94 -27.40 8.72 -14.26
C ALA A 94 -27.17 7.24 -14.64
N VAL A 95 -26.64 6.43 -13.72
CA VAL A 95 -26.55 4.96 -13.85
C VAL A 95 -27.38 4.29 -12.74
N GLU A 96 -28.69 4.57 -12.73
CA GLU A 96 -29.76 3.78 -12.13
C GLU A 96 -31.00 3.88 -13.02
#